data_AF-X0ZCW4-F1
#
_entry.id   AF-X0ZCW4-F1
#
_cell.length_a   1.000
_cell.length_b   1.000
_cell.length_c   1.000
_cell.angle_alpha   90.00
_cell.angle_beta   90.00
_cell.angle_gamma   90.00
#
_symmetry.space_group_name_H-M   'P 1'
#
loop_
_entity.id
_entity.type
_entity.pdbx_description
1 polymer ?
#
loop_
_entity_poly.entity_id
_entity_poly.type
_entity_poly.pdbx_seq_one_letter_code
_entity_poly.pdbx_strand_id
1 'polypeptide(L)' 'MAKKAAVDVLFVKSKVREYIKSKECNTSGDVIDGPALNDALIDILDKAIKRAKANGRKTVQEKDL' A
#
# COMPACT_ATOMS: atom_id res chain seq x y z
N MET A 1 15.57 -1.52 18.87
CA MET A 1 14.36 -1.21 18.08
C MET A 1 14.57 -1.79 16.70
N ALA A 2 13.75 -2.77 16.30
CA ALA A 2 13.98 -3.54 15.09
C ALA A 2 13.85 -2.64 13.85
N LYS A 3 14.88 -2.63 13.01
CA LYS A 3 14.91 -1.98 11.71
C LYS A 3 13.83 -2.66 10.86
N LYS A 4 12.64 -2.06 10.77
CA LYS A 4 11.58 -2.49 9.83
C LYS A 4 12.27 -2.48 8.46
N ALA A 5 12.55 -3.66 7.90
CA ALA A 5 13.16 -3.76 6.59
C ALA A 5 12.32 -2.88 5.65
N ALA A 6 12.97 -1.93 4.98
CA ALA A 6 12.27 -1.02 4.07
C ALA A 6 11.65 -1.90 2.99
N VAL A 7 10.35 -2.15 3.11
CA VAL A 7 9.60 -2.87 2.09
C VAL A 7 9.63 -1.97 0.86
N ASP A 8 10.00 -2.57 -0.27
CA ASP A 8 10.02 -1.86 -1.55
C ASP A 8 8.66 -1.24 -1.84
N VAL A 9 8.67 -0.19 -2.66
CA VAL A 9 7.45 0.52 -3.03
C VAL A 9 6.52 -0.44 -3.80
N LEU A 10 5.34 -0.71 -3.24
CA LEU A 10 4.38 -1.68 -3.78
C LEU A 10 3.47 -1.10 -4.88
N PHE A 11 3.75 0.11 -5.36
CA PHE A 11 2.95 0.81 -6.37
C PHE A 11 3.80 1.41 -7.49
N VAL A 12 3.19 1.58 -8.67
CA VAL A 12 3.83 2.24 -9.81
C VAL A 12 3.69 3.76 -9.64
N LYS A 13 4.80 4.43 -9.33
CA LYS A 13 4.86 5.89 -9.07
C LYS A 13 4.16 6.73 -10.14
N SER A 14 4.34 6.42 -11.42
CA SER A 14 3.72 7.16 -12.53
C SER A 14 2.19 7.03 -12.52
N LYS A 15 1.65 5.84 -12.21
CA LYS A 15 0.21 5.61 -12.15
C LYS A 15 -0.48 6.37 -11.03
N VAL A 16 0.19 6.50 -9.87
CA VAL A 16 -0.33 7.31 -8.76
C VAL A 16 -0.38 8.79 -9.16
N ARG A 17 0.68 9.31 -9.79
CA ARG A 17 0.72 10.70 -10.27
C ARG A 17 -0.34 10.97 -11.35
N GLU A 18 -0.49 10.07 -12.32
CA GLU A 18 -1.52 10.15 -13.36
C GLU A 18 -2.93 10.21 -12.74
N TYR A 19 -3.20 9.34 -11.75
CA TYR A 19 -4.47 9.31 -11.05
C TYR A 19 -4.76 10.62 -10.30
N ILE A 20 -3.81 11.14 -9.52
CA ILE A 20 -4.01 12.39 -8.77
C ILE A 20 -4.18 13.58 -9.74
N LYS A 21 -3.41 13.62 -10.82
CA LYS A 21 -3.55 14.64 -11.87
C LYS A 21 -4.91 14.59 -12.55
N SER A 22 -5.48 13.40 -12.78
CA SER A 22 -6.84 13.24 -13.32
C SER A 22 -7.94 13.81 -12.40
N LYS A 23 -7.61 14.07 -11.13
CA LYS A 23 -8.46 14.72 -10.14
C LYS A 23 -8.15 16.21 -9.97
N GLU A 24 -7.47 16.81 -10.96
CA GLU A 24 -7.11 18.23 -10.98
C GLU A 24 -6.19 18.67 -9.82
N CYS A 25 -5.49 17.70 -9.21
CA CYS A 25 -4.54 17.94 -8.12
C CYS A 25 -3.09 17.74 -8.59
N ASN A 26 -2.19 18.58 -8.07
CA ASN A 26 -0.75 18.34 -8.18
C ASN A 26 -0.31 17.31 -7.12
N THR A 27 0.75 16.56 -7.41
CA THR A 27 1.34 15.58 -6.48
C THR A 27 2.73 16.05 -6.06
N SER A 28 2.97 16.20 -4.75
CA SER A 28 4.31 16.46 -4.24
C SER A 28 5.19 15.21 -4.35
N GLY A 29 6.51 15.41 -4.47
CA GLY A 29 7.47 14.29 -4.48
C GLY A 29 7.33 13.42 -3.22
N ASP A 30 7.16 14.05 -2.06
CA ASP A 30 7.08 13.36 -0.75
C ASP A 30 5.90 12.39 -0.63
N VAL A 31 4.79 12.60 -1.35
CA VAL A 31 3.67 11.63 -1.38
C VAL A 31 4.09 10.32 -2.05
N ILE A 32 5.01 10.39 -3.03
CA ILE A 32 5.42 9.28 -3.88
C ILE A 32 6.73 8.64 -3.42
N ASP A 33 7.65 9.47 -2.94
CA ASP A 33 9.00 9.07 -2.53
C ASP A 33 9.09 8.87 -1.01
N GLY A 34 8.14 9.40 -0.25
CA GLY A 34 8.02 9.19 1.19
C GLY A 34 7.40 7.83 1.56
N PRO A 35 7.57 7.39 2.81
CA PRO A 35 7.15 6.06 3.26
C PRO A 35 5.63 5.95 3.48
N ALA A 36 4.94 7.06 3.72
CA ALA A 36 3.57 7.08 4.20
C ALA A 36 2.58 6.35 3.27
N LEU A 37 2.68 6.57 1.97
CA LEU A 37 1.80 5.91 0.99
C LEU A 37 2.06 4.40 0.94
N ASN A 38 3.32 3.98 1.01
CA ASN A 38 3.70 2.57 0.99
C ASN A 38 3.27 1.88 2.29
N ASP A 39 3.49 2.52 3.45
CA ASP A 39 3.06 2.00 4.75
C ASP A 39 1.54 1.84 4.83
N ALA A 40 0.76 2.78 4.26
CA ALA A 40 -0.69 2.66 4.19
C ALA A 40 -1.13 1.44 3.35
N LEU A 41 -0.47 1.19 2.22
CA LEU A 41 -0.75 0.04 1.37
C LEU A 41 -0.38 -1.29 2.07
N ILE A 42 0.76 -1.33 2.77
CA ILE A 42 1.18 -2.48 3.57
C ILE A 42 0.19 -2.76 4.69
N ASP A 43 -0.28 -1.74 5.41
CA ASP A 43 -1.26 -1.92 6.50
C ASP A 43 -2.58 -2.52 6.00
N ILE A 44 -3.06 -2.09 4.82
CA ILE A 44 -4.24 -2.69 4.17
C ILE A 44 -3.98 -4.17 3.87
N LEU A 45 -2.83 -4.50 3.28
CA LEU A 45 -2.47 -5.88 2.94
C LEU A 45 -2.28 -6.76 4.18
N ASP A 46 -1.65 -6.26 5.24
CA ASP A 46 -1.45 -6.97 6.50
C ASP A 46 -2.79 -7.29 7.18
N LYS A 47 -3.73 -6.35 7.16
CA LYS A 47 -5.10 -6.58 7.64
C LYS A 47 -5.80 -7.68 6.83
N ALA A 48 -5.66 -7.65 5.52
CA ALA A 48 -6.25 -8.67 4.65
C ALA A 48 -5.63 -10.05 4.87
N ILE A 49 -4.31 -10.13 4.98
CA ILE A 49 -3.58 -11.36 5.32
C ILE A 49 -4.04 -11.89 6.68
N LYS A 50 -4.22 -11.01 7.67
CA LYS A 50 -4.72 -11.40 9.01
C LYS A 50 -6.12 -11.99 8.94
N ARG A 51 -7.04 -11.38 8.18
CA ARG A 51 -8.41 -11.92 7.97
C ARG A 51 -8.39 -13.26 7.23
N ALA A 52 -7.57 -13.39 6.19
CA ALA A 52 -7.42 -14.65 5.46
C ALA A 52 -6.93 -15.78 6.38
N LYS A 53 -5.88 -15.52 7.17
CA LYS A 53 -5.32 -16.46 8.14
C LYS A 53 -6.31 -16.82 9.25
N ALA A 54 -7.05 -15.85 9.77
CA ALA A 54 -8.08 -16.07 10.79
C ALA A 54 -9.20 -17.01 10.29
N ASN A 55 -9.44 -17.03 8.97
CA ASN A 55 -10.37 -17.93 8.31
C ASN A 55 -9.72 -19.25 7.83
N GLY A 56 -8.51 -19.58 8.30
CA GLY A 56 -7.79 -20.80 7.92
C GLY A 56 -7.30 -20.83 6.47
N ARG A 57 -7.33 -19.70 5.75
CA ARG A 57 -6.93 -19.61 4.34
C ARG A 57 -5.50 -19.09 4.21
N LYS A 58 -4.78 -19.63 3.22
CA LYS A 58 -3.48 -19.12 2.76
C LYS A 58 -3.61 -18.14 1.58
N THR A 59 -4.78 -18.10 0.94
CA THR A 59 -5.09 -17.22 -0.17
C THR A 59 -5.87 -16.02 0.32
N VAL A 60 -5.29 -14.83 0.17
CA VAL A 60 -5.99 -13.55 0.37
C VAL A 60 -7.01 -13.39 -0.76
N GLN A 61 -8.25 -13.09 -0.41
CA GLN A 61 -9.35 -12.86 -1.35
C GLN A 61 -9.84 -11.42 -1.24
N GLU A 62 -10.61 -10.96 -2.21
CA GLU A 62 -11.17 -9.61 -2.22
C GLU A 62 -11.96 -9.29 -0.94
N LYS A 63 -12.71 -10.27 -0.41
CA LYS A 63 -13.45 -10.14 0.87
C LYS A 63 -12.57 -9.93 2.11
N ASP A 64 -11.25 -10.10 1.97
CA ASP A 64 -10.31 -9.85 3.06
C ASP A 64 -9.78 -8.42 3.05
N LEU A 65 -9.91 -7.66 1.97
CA LEU A 65 -9.48 -6.25 1.92
C LEU A 65 -10.38 -5.38 2.82
#